data_AF-A0A9E6VTY2-F1
#
_entry.id   AF-A0A9E6VTY2-F1
#
_cell.length_a   1.000
_cell.length_b   1.000
_cell.length_c   1.000
_cell.angle_alpha   90.00
_cell.angle_beta   90.00
_cell.angle_gamma   90.00
#
_symmetry.space_group_name_H-M   'P 1'
#
loop_
_entity.id
_entity.type
_entity.pdbx_description
1 polymer ?
#
loop_
_entity_poly.entity_id
_entity_poly.type
_entity_poly.pdbx_seq_one_letter_code
_entity_poly.pdbx_strand_id
1 'polypeptide(L)'
;MRYISLLILLLCLSCGESRKKGNSTILFELEPAAATSSGQDQTKLFDEVIAVYKERLEKYGYAEEDFTIKNNGRTISVTLRHTDTASTDMRRIPRLLQYQGKVEFWETYDVTEIFNNLNKVNESLRDTTAISADTSGTQPLATEIAEGKRSEELEQLKKNPLFARLQPPLTTYERGSMQQLHPGPVMGYTEEKHIHFLDSLFAAENVRSLLPYDLKPTWLMKKDDRNRIIFELIALKASSGGKGALSDIQVEHAEAVKSEYGAQMEVSIEMNTVSAENWKRLTKKNTGKAIAIVLNGRVTSYPTVQGEISGGKSVISGNFTKEEAEEIAGMLKTKPLPVEMRIVSRKVE
;
A
#
# COMPACT_ATOMS: atom_id res chain seq x y z
N MET A 1 -34.15 35.34 57.35
CA MET A 1 -33.50 34.01 57.26
C MET A 1 -33.24 33.75 55.79
N ARG A 2 -32.01 34.00 55.29
CA ARG A 2 -30.98 32.99 55.01
C ARG A 2 -31.54 31.79 54.21
N TYR A 3 -31.21 31.70 52.92
CA TYR A 3 -30.23 30.74 52.42
C TYR A 3 -29.71 31.15 51.02
N ILE A 4 -28.39 31.04 50.91
CA ILE A 4 -27.51 31.18 49.75
C ILE A 4 -27.19 29.76 49.29
N SER A 5 -27.19 29.47 47.98
CA SER A 5 -26.36 28.43 47.33
C SER A 5 -26.51 28.55 45.80
N LEU A 6 -25.48 29.05 45.13
CA LEU A 6 -24.49 28.32 44.30
C LEU A 6 -25.04 27.98 42.89
N LEU A 7 -24.54 28.66 41.85
CA LEU A 7 -23.47 28.17 40.93
C LEU A 7 -24.00 27.00 40.07
N ILE A 8 -24.15 27.11 38.74
CA ILE A 8 -23.04 27.15 37.79
C ILE A 8 -23.49 27.80 36.48
N LEU A 9 -22.72 28.82 36.10
CA LEU A 9 -22.62 29.42 34.79
C LEU A 9 -22.10 28.34 33.81
N LEU A 10 -22.96 27.72 32.99
CA LEU A 10 -22.48 26.91 31.86
C LEU A 10 -22.14 27.87 30.72
N LEU A 11 -20.94 28.45 30.83
CA LEU A 11 -20.23 29.08 29.72
C LEU A 11 -20.24 28.11 28.54
N CYS A 12 -20.72 28.60 27.40
CA CYS A 12 -20.47 28.03 26.09
C CYS A 12 -18.95 27.87 25.89
N LEU A 13 -18.40 26.72 26.29
CA LEU A 13 -17.18 26.20 25.69
C LEU A 13 -17.58 25.61 24.33
N SER A 14 -17.85 26.52 23.38
CA SER A 14 -17.51 26.27 21.98
C SER A 14 -15.98 26.18 21.93
N CYS A 15 -15.44 25.06 22.39
CA CYS A 15 -14.05 24.69 22.18
C CYS A 15 -13.94 24.24 20.72
N GLY A 16 -14.10 25.20 19.80
CA GLY A 16 -13.52 25.10 18.48
C GLY A 16 -12.03 25.31 18.67
N GLU A 17 -11.31 24.22 18.91
CA GLU A 17 -9.86 24.21 18.93
C GLU A 17 -9.40 24.70 17.55
N SER A 18 -9.06 25.98 17.46
CA SER A 18 -8.43 26.61 16.30
C SER A 18 -7.11 25.88 16.04
N ARG A 19 -7.12 24.84 15.20
CA ARG A 19 -5.90 24.21 14.70
C ARG A 19 -5.06 25.30 14.07
N LYS A 20 -3.88 25.56 14.62
CA LYS A 20 -2.95 26.55 14.09
C LYS A 20 -2.59 26.15 12.66
N LYS A 21 -2.92 27.01 11.70
CA LYS A 21 -2.49 26.92 10.30
C LYS A 21 -0.98 27.14 10.27
N GLY A 22 -0.23 26.05 10.10
CA GLY A 22 1.23 26.03 10.04
C GLY A 22 1.71 25.71 8.62
N ASN A 23 2.95 26.08 8.32
CA ASN A 23 3.57 25.68 7.06
C ASN A 23 4.19 24.30 7.21
N SER A 24 4.12 23.49 6.16
CA SER A 24 4.76 22.17 6.15
C SER A 24 5.76 22.09 5.01
N THR A 25 6.99 21.65 5.29
CA THR A 25 8.05 21.54 4.29
C THR A 25 8.55 20.09 4.19
N ILE A 26 8.59 19.57 2.97
CA ILE A 26 9.14 18.26 2.64
C ILE A 26 10.38 18.46 1.76
N LEU A 27 11.47 17.79 2.11
CA LEU A 27 12.70 17.79 1.33
C LEU A 27 12.86 16.46 0.61
N PHE A 28 13.14 16.52 -0.69
CA PHE A 28 13.38 15.39 -1.57
C PHE A 28 14.80 15.40 -2.13
N GLU A 29 15.40 14.23 -2.31
CA GLU A 29 16.69 14.03 -3.00
C GLU A 29 16.53 12.88 -4.02
N LEU A 30 17.40 12.85 -5.04
CA LEU A 30 17.48 11.70 -5.96
C LEU A 30 17.82 10.43 -5.20
N GLU A 31 17.19 9.32 -5.58
CA GLU A 31 17.64 8.01 -5.12
C GLU A 31 19.02 7.68 -5.73
N PRO A 32 20.00 7.15 -4.97
CA PRO A 32 21.37 6.94 -5.45
C PRO A 32 21.48 6.06 -6.71
N ALA A 33 20.64 5.03 -6.81
CA ALA A 33 20.57 4.16 -7.99
C ALA A 33 20.12 4.93 -9.24
N ALA A 34 19.25 5.92 -9.07
CA ALA A 34 18.70 6.74 -10.15
C ALA A 34 19.62 7.93 -10.52
N ALA A 35 20.42 8.43 -9.57
CA ALA A 35 21.44 9.45 -9.81
C ALA A 35 22.59 8.98 -10.72
N THR A 36 22.84 7.66 -10.76
CA THR A 36 23.95 7.05 -11.51
C THR A 36 23.56 6.71 -12.95
N SER A 37 22.26 6.52 -13.22
CA SER A 37 21.73 6.09 -14.51
C SER A 37 21.25 7.24 -15.41
N SER A 38 21.01 8.44 -14.87
CA SER A 38 20.26 9.46 -15.61
C SER A 38 21.02 10.08 -16.79
N GLY A 39 22.36 10.13 -16.80
CA GLY A 39 23.17 10.70 -17.90
C GLY A 39 22.83 12.14 -18.33
N GLN A 40 21.81 12.75 -17.72
CA GLN A 40 21.21 14.03 -18.02
C GLN A 40 21.75 15.10 -17.07
N ASP A 41 21.68 16.34 -17.52
CA ASP A 41 21.91 17.51 -16.67
C ASP A 41 20.94 17.47 -15.47
N GLN A 42 21.49 17.35 -14.25
CA GLN A 42 20.71 17.25 -13.02
C GLN A 42 19.74 18.43 -12.84
N THR A 43 20.10 19.61 -13.37
CA THR A 43 19.23 20.79 -13.31
C THR A 43 17.96 20.56 -14.11
N LYS A 44 18.09 20.10 -15.36
CA LYS A 44 16.95 19.79 -16.23
C LYS A 44 16.08 18.68 -15.65
N LEU A 45 16.70 17.65 -15.10
CA LEU A 45 15.98 16.56 -14.45
C LEU A 45 15.14 17.07 -13.26
N PHE A 46 15.70 17.96 -12.44
CA PHE A 46 14.94 18.60 -11.36
C PHE A 46 13.85 19.52 -11.87
N ASP A 47 14.04 20.24 -12.96
CA ASP A 47 12.98 21.05 -13.56
C ASP A 47 11.80 20.18 -14.03
N GLU A 48 12.08 19.02 -14.63
CA GLU A 48 11.06 18.03 -15.00
C GLU A 48 10.32 17.47 -13.78
N VAL A 49 11.05 17.10 -12.72
CA VAL A 49 10.46 16.66 -11.44
C VAL A 49 9.56 17.74 -10.84
N ILE A 50 10.03 18.99 -10.83
CA ILE A 50 9.27 20.14 -10.30
C ILE A 50 7.98 20.33 -11.11
N ALA A 51 8.05 20.23 -12.44
CA ALA A 51 6.85 20.32 -13.28
C ALA A 51 5.82 19.24 -12.93
N VAL A 52 6.26 17.99 -12.72
CA VAL A 52 5.38 16.89 -12.28
C VAL A 52 4.81 17.15 -10.88
N TYR A 53 5.61 17.67 -9.95
CA TYR A 53 5.14 18.00 -8.60
C TYR A 53 4.07 19.09 -8.60
N LYS A 54 4.25 20.14 -9.41
CA LYS A 54 3.23 21.20 -9.59
C LYS A 54 1.92 20.61 -10.12
N GLU A 55 1.99 19.86 -11.22
CA GLU A 55 0.82 19.23 -11.85
C GLU A 55 0.06 18.34 -10.86
N ARG A 56 0.78 17.59 -10.01
CA ARG A 56 0.20 16.73 -8.98
C ARG A 56 -0.54 17.50 -7.90
N LEU A 57 0.08 18.54 -7.35
CA LEU A 57 -0.53 19.37 -6.31
C LEU A 57 -1.80 20.06 -6.83
N GLU A 58 -1.73 20.63 -8.04
CA GLU A 58 -2.87 21.28 -8.69
C GLU A 58 -4.01 20.29 -8.95
N LYS A 59 -3.73 19.11 -9.51
CA LYS A 59 -4.74 18.06 -9.73
C LYS A 59 -5.33 17.50 -8.44
N TYR A 60 -4.61 17.63 -7.34
CA TYR A 60 -5.09 17.28 -6.00
C TYR A 60 -5.92 18.39 -5.35
N GLY A 61 -5.99 19.58 -5.97
CA GLY A 61 -6.81 20.71 -5.53
C GLY A 61 -6.06 21.80 -4.75
N TYR A 62 -4.73 21.79 -4.72
CA TYR A 62 -3.95 22.91 -4.18
C TYR A 62 -3.83 24.03 -5.22
N ALA A 63 -4.12 25.27 -4.82
CA ALA A 63 -3.88 26.41 -5.68
C ALA A 63 -2.37 26.73 -5.76
N GLU A 64 -1.92 27.45 -6.79
CA GLU A 64 -0.50 27.78 -6.96
C GLU A 64 0.03 28.64 -5.78
N GLU A 65 -0.84 29.46 -5.20
CA GLU A 65 -0.58 30.24 -3.99
C GLU A 65 -0.53 29.40 -2.69
N ASP A 66 -0.93 28.13 -2.72
CA ASP A 66 -0.92 27.27 -1.52
C ASP A 66 0.41 26.52 -1.35
N PHE A 67 1.30 26.55 -2.34
CA PHE A 67 2.59 25.88 -2.24
C PHE A 67 3.74 26.68 -2.81
N THR A 68 4.96 26.21 -2.56
CA THR A 68 6.20 26.71 -3.16
C THR A 68 7.16 25.55 -3.33
N ILE A 69 7.71 25.40 -4.53
CA ILE A 69 8.69 24.36 -4.84
C ILE A 69 10.00 25.04 -5.23
N LYS A 70 11.11 24.68 -4.57
CA LYS A 70 12.44 25.22 -4.84
C LYS A 70 13.43 24.11 -5.13
N ASN A 71 14.23 24.30 -6.18
CA ASN A 71 15.44 23.53 -6.45
C ASN A 71 16.58 24.13 -5.62
N ASN A 72 17.17 23.34 -4.73
CA ASN A 72 18.30 23.72 -3.88
C ASN A 72 19.63 23.11 -4.39
N GLY A 73 19.69 22.74 -5.67
CA GLY A 73 20.85 22.14 -6.34
C GLY A 73 20.96 20.64 -6.13
N ARG A 74 20.88 20.15 -4.89
CA ARG A 74 20.89 18.71 -4.57
C ARG A 74 19.54 18.16 -4.13
N THR A 75 18.64 19.05 -3.69
CA THR A 75 17.34 18.67 -3.13
C THR A 75 16.24 19.54 -3.69
N ILE A 76 15.03 19.02 -3.70
CA ILE A 76 13.81 19.79 -3.99
C ILE A 76 13.08 19.99 -2.67
N SER A 77 12.79 21.24 -2.32
CA SER A 77 11.94 21.56 -1.16
C SER A 77 10.54 21.92 -1.63
N VAL A 78 9.54 21.22 -1.11
CA VAL A 78 8.12 21.52 -1.31
C VAL A 78 7.55 22.04 0.00
N THR A 79 7.13 23.30 0.00
CA THR A 79 6.48 23.96 1.14
C THR A 79 5.01 24.16 0.85
N LEU A 80 4.14 23.67 1.73
CA LEU A 80 2.69 23.85 1.70
C LEU A 80 2.29 24.90 2.73
N ARG A 81 1.44 25.85 2.33
CA ARG A 81 0.94 26.98 3.12
C ARG A 81 -0.49 26.69 3.61
N HIS A 82 -0.85 27.23 4.77
CA HIS A 82 -2.23 27.31 5.28
C HIS A 82 -3.05 26.00 5.33
N THR A 83 -2.43 24.85 5.58
CA THR A 83 -3.19 23.60 5.63
C THR A 83 -4.00 23.50 6.94
N ASP A 84 -5.32 23.32 6.85
CA ASP A 84 -6.22 23.04 8.00
C ASP A 84 -5.93 21.66 8.66
N THR A 85 -4.99 20.88 8.08
CA THR A 85 -4.71 19.49 8.45
C THR A 85 -3.22 19.13 8.33
N ALA A 86 -2.32 19.86 8.99
CA ALA A 86 -0.87 19.62 8.93
C ALA A 86 -0.43 18.15 9.23
N SER A 87 -1.23 17.36 9.97
CA SER A 87 -0.95 15.94 10.23
C SER A 87 -1.43 14.96 9.16
N THR A 88 -2.34 15.38 8.28
CA THR A 88 -2.92 14.52 7.23
C THR A 88 -2.22 14.73 5.90
N ASP A 89 -1.94 15.97 5.54
CA ASP A 89 -1.23 16.31 4.30
C ASP A 89 0.22 15.79 4.32
N MET A 90 0.85 15.76 5.51
CA MET A 90 2.17 15.15 5.73
C MET A 90 2.22 13.63 5.58
N ARG A 91 1.07 12.96 5.44
CA ARG A 91 1.03 11.53 5.09
C ARG A 91 0.72 11.32 3.61
N ARG A 92 -0.12 12.17 3.02
CA ARG A 92 -0.65 12.00 1.65
C ARG A 92 0.26 12.62 0.58
N ILE A 93 0.69 13.86 0.78
CA ILE A 93 1.49 14.59 -0.20
C ILE A 93 2.82 13.89 -0.50
N PRO A 94 3.55 13.36 0.50
CA PRO A 94 4.67 12.46 0.25
C PRO A 94 4.37 11.34 -0.75
N ARG A 95 3.25 10.62 -0.60
CA ARG A 95 2.90 9.48 -1.45
C ARG A 95 2.53 9.92 -2.86
N LEU A 96 1.76 11.00 -2.96
CA LEU A 96 1.42 11.65 -4.23
C LEU A 96 2.69 12.08 -4.98
N LEU A 97 3.62 12.78 -4.32
CA LEU A 97 4.82 13.30 -4.97
C LEU A 97 5.86 12.21 -5.26
N GLN A 98 5.92 11.14 -4.48
CA GLN A 98 6.80 10.00 -4.76
C GLN A 98 6.20 9.00 -5.76
N TYR A 99 4.94 9.16 -6.16
CA TYR A 99 4.29 8.28 -7.13
C TYR A 99 5.11 8.20 -8.42
N GLN A 100 5.42 6.99 -8.90
CA GLN A 100 6.25 6.82 -10.10
C GLN A 100 5.43 6.94 -11.40
N GLY A 101 4.11 7.16 -11.34
CA GLY A 101 3.27 7.16 -12.53
C GLY A 101 2.93 5.79 -13.09
N LYS A 102 3.27 4.74 -12.37
CA LYS A 102 3.09 3.38 -12.84
C LYS A 102 1.92 2.73 -12.11
N VAL A 103 0.84 2.52 -12.83
CA VAL A 103 -0.23 1.61 -12.42
C VAL A 103 -0.03 0.28 -13.13
N GLU A 104 -0.02 -0.79 -12.35
CA GLU A 104 0.07 -2.14 -12.89
C GLU A 104 -1.11 -2.98 -12.43
N PHE A 105 -1.65 -3.76 -13.35
CA PHE A 105 -2.71 -4.72 -13.08
C PHE A 105 -2.13 -6.12 -13.19
N TRP A 106 -2.29 -6.90 -12.14
CA TRP A 106 -1.70 -8.21 -11.97
C TRP A 106 -2.79 -9.26 -11.86
N GLU A 107 -2.66 -10.34 -12.63
CA GLU A 107 -3.38 -11.57 -12.31
C GLU A 107 -2.88 -12.08 -10.95
N THR A 108 -3.72 -12.82 -10.24
CA THR A 108 -3.37 -13.38 -8.93
C THR A 108 -3.52 -14.89 -8.91
N TYR A 109 -2.72 -15.55 -8.10
CA TYR A 109 -3.03 -16.91 -7.67
C TYR A 109 -4.16 -16.89 -6.65
N ASP A 110 -5.04 -17.89 -6.67
CA ASP A 110 -5.86 -18.19 -5.51
C ASP A 110 -4.99 -18.91 -4.46
N VAL A 111 -5.15 -18.58 -3.18
CA VAL A 111 -4.39 -19.20 -2.09
C VAL A 111 -4.57 -20.72 -2.09
N THR A 112 -5.73 -21.23 -2.48
CA THR A 112 -6.01 -22.66 -2.59
C THR A 112 -5.14 -23.36 -3.64
N GLU A 113 -4.69 -22.65 -4.69
CA GLU A 113 -3.79 -23.17 -5.72
C GLU A 113 -2.35 -23.33 -5.20
N ILE A 114 -1.93 -22.49 -4.25
CA ILE A 114 -0.54 -22.41 -3.78
C ILE A 114 -0.34 -22.86 -2.33
N PHE A 115 -1.41 -23.19 -1.61
CA PHE A 115 -1.32 -23.50 -0.17
C PHE A 115 -0.43 -24.70 0.12
N ASN A 116 -0.44 -25.72 -0.75
CA ASN A 116 0.46 -26.87 -0.61
C ASN A 116 1.94 -26.45 -0.72
N ASN A 117 2.26 -25.49 -1.59
CA ASN A 117 3.61 -24.93 -1.67
C ASN A 117 3.97 -24.19 -0.37
N LEU A 118 3.04 -23.43 0.22
CA LEU A 118 3.24 -22.77 1.52
C LEU A 118 3.47 -23.78 2.65
N ASN A 119 2.78 -24.92 2.63
CA ASN A 119 3.04 -26.01 3.59
C ASN A 119 4.45 -26.57 3.44
N LYS A 120 4.93 -26.79 2.20
CA LYS A 120 6.32 -27.22 1.96
C LYS A 120 7.33 -26.20 2.46
N VAL A 121 7.06 -24.90 2.28
CA VAL A 121 7.90 -23.83 2.85
C VAL A 121 7.89 -23.93 4.37
N ASN A 122 6.72 -24.05 4.99
CA ASN A 122 6.60 -24.23 6.45
C ASN A 122 7.39 -25.46 6.94
N GLU A 123 7.32 -26.59 6.24
CA GLU A 123 8.06 -27.81 6.57
C GLU A 123 9.58 -27.62 6.45
N SER A 124 10.05 -26.98 5.37
CA SER A 124 11.48 -26.71 5.18
C SER A 124 12.11 -25.88 6.30
N LEU A 125 11.29 -25.03 6.94
CA LEU A 125 11.70 -24.20 8.07
C LEU A 125 11.72 -24.97 9.40
N ARG A 126 11.14 -26.17 9.47
CA ARG A 126 11.22 -27.04 10.67
C ARG A 126 12.56 -27.76 10.74
N ASP A 127 13.07 -28.16 9.58
CA ASP A 127 14.29 -28.97 9.46
C ASP A 127 15.56 -28.13 9.47
N THR A 128 15.44 -26.87 9.01
CA THR A 128 16.54 -25.91 9.10
C THR A 128 16.57 -25.36 10.51
N THR A 129 17.72 -25.35 11.17
CA THR A 129 18.01 -24.58 12.40
C THR A 129 17.95 -23.05 12.15
N ALA A 130 17.00 -22.58 11.33
CA ALA A 130 16.69 -21.19 11.01
C ALA A 130 16.06 -20.42 12.19
N ILE A 131 16.39 -20.83 13.42
CA ILE A 131 16.22 -20.07 14.66
C ILE A 131 17.44 -19.14 14.86
N SER A 132 18.46 -19.19 14.00
CA SER A 132 19.71 -18.44 14.17
C SER A 132 20.23 -17.80 12.89
N ALA A 133 19.52 -16.81 12.35
CA ALA A 133 20.08 -15.73 11.53
C ALA A 133 19.00 -14.65 11.31
N ASP A 134 19.00 -13.56 12.09
CA ASP A 134 19.82 -12.41 11.74
C ASP A 134 19.82 -11.38 12.87
N THR A 135 21.01 -10.83 13.10
CA THR A 135 21.34 -9.91 14.17
C THR A 135 21.48 -8.54 13.53
N SER A 136 20.39 -7.80 13.37
CA SER A 136 20.43 -6.36 13.06
C SER A 136 19.06 -5.72 13.31
N GLY A 137 18.90 -5.11 14.49
CA GLY A 137 17.85 -4.14 14.76
C GLY A 137 16.49 -4.71 15.17
N THR A 138 16.34 -4.87 16.49
CA THR A 138 15.13 -5.27 17.25
C THR A 138 14.98 -6.78 17.45
N GLN A 139 15.56 -7.21 18.57
CA GLN A 139 15.46 -8.50 19.27
C GLN A 139 15.58 -9.78 18.41
N PRO A 140 16.73 -10.51 18.49
CA PRO A 140 16.78 -11.86 17.98
C PRO A 140 15.70 -12.71 18.67
N LEU A 141 15.23 -13.75 17.97
CA LEU A 141 14.32 -14.79 18.47
C LEU A 141 14.74 -15.39 19.84
N ALA A 142 16.01 -15.16 20.23
CA ALA A 142 16.60 -15.46 21.53
C ALA A 142 16.16 -14.56 22.69
N THR A 143 15.81 -13.29 22.47
CA THR A 143 15.56 -12.34 23.58
C THR A 143 14.18 -12.48 24.19
N GLU A 144 13.20 -12.98 23.45
CA GLU A 144 11.94 -13.39 24.07
C GLU A 144 12.07 -14.76 24.80
N ILE A 145 13.17 -15.54 24.66
CA ILE A 145 13.38 -16.87 25.32
C ILE A 145 13.43 -16.76 26.85
N ALA A 146 13.68 -15.57 27.38
CA ALA A 146 13.80 -15.35 28.80
C ALA A 146 12.62 -14.52 29.34
N GLU A 147 11.41 -15.09 29.41
CA GLU A 147 10.38 -14.73 30.42
C GLU A 147 9.14 -15.65 30.33
N GLY A 148 9.19 -16.79 31.01
CA GLY A 148 8.14 -17.29 31.90
C GLY A 148 6.71 -17.63 31.42
N LYS A 149 6.32 -17.41 30.16
CA LYS A 149 4.96 -17.75 29.64
C LYS A 149 4.96 -18.64 28.38
N ARG A 150 6.08 -19.32 28.09
CA ARG A 150 6.56 -19.53 26.72
C ARG A 150 6.61 -20.99 26.20
N SER A 151 5.88 -21.95 26.77
CA SER A 151 5.97 -23.34 26.29
C SER A 151 5.10 -23.62 25.06
N GLU A 152 3.79 -23.34 25.11
CA GLU A 152 2.85 -23.68 24.02
C GLU A 152 3.07 -22.84 22.77
N GLU A 153 3.31 -21.54 22.92
CA GLU A 153 3.57 -20.63 21.80
C GLU A 153 4.89 -20.96 21.09
N LEU A 154 5.91 -21.38 21.85
CA LEU A 154 7.20 -21.82 21.32
C LEU A 154 7.08 -23.17 20.61
N GLU A 155 6.31 -24.11 21.14
CA GLU A 155 6.03 -25.39 20.46
C GLU A 155 5.22 -25.16 19.18
N GLN A 156 4.27 -24.23 19.18
CA GLN A 156 3.51 -23.86 17.99
C GLN A 156 4.40 -23.18 16.94
N LEU A 157 5.33 -22.32 17.35
CA LEU A 157 6.35 -21.72 16.48
C LEU A 157 7.29 -22.76 15.87
N LYS A 158 7.70 -23.79 16.62
CA LYS A 158 8.50 -24.90 16.10
C LYS A 158 7.73 -25.78 15.12
N LYS A 159 6.44 -26.00 15.38
CA LYS A 159 5.58 -26.82 14.53
C LYS A 159 5.20 -26.11 13.23
N ASN A 160 4.93 -24.81 13.31
CA ASN A 160 4.41 -23.99 12.22
C ASN A 160 5.18 -22.65 12.07
N PRO A 161 6.49 -22.69 11.77
CA PRO A 161 7.35 -21.50 11.75
C PRO A 161 6.92 -20.42 10.75
N LEU A 162 6.37 -20.81 9.59
CA LEU A 162 5.80 -19.86 8.62
C LEU A 162 4.46 -19.33 9.14
N PHE A 163 3.51 -20.22 9.45
CA PHE A 163 2.14 -19.82 9.76
C PHE A 163 1.97 -19.13 11.11
N ALA A 164 2.94 -19.25 12.01
CA ALA A 164 3.01 -18.45 13.22
C ALA A 164 3.30 -16.96 12.94
N ARG A 165 3.89 -16.64 11.78
CA ARG A 165 4.21 -15.26 11.35
C ARG A 165 3.35 -14.78 10.20
N LEU A 166 2.87 -15.68 9.35
CA LEU A 166 1.97 -15.42 8.25
C LEU A 166 0.70 -16.24 8.44
N GLN A 167 -0.28 -15.67 9.15
CA GLN A 167 -1.51 -16.36 9.51
C GLN A 167 -2.35 -16.63 8.26
N PRO A 168 -2.72 -17.89 7.96
CA PRO A 168 -3.48 -18.21 6.75
C PRO A 168 -4.90 -17.62 6.83
N PRO A 169 -5.51 -17.28 5.69
CA PRO A 169 -6.87 -16.76 5.67
C PRO A 169 -7.86 -17.89 5.91
N LEU A 170 -8.25 -18.12 7.17
CA LEU A 170 -9.20 -19.16 7.54
C LEU A 170 -10.60 -18.58 7.76
N THR A 171 -11.61 -19.27 7.25
CA THR A 171 -13.03 -18.98 7.52
C THR A 171 -13.66 -20.13 8.31
N THR A 172 -14.56 -19.78 9.23
CA THR A 172 -15.30 -20.73 10.07
C THR A 172 -16.73 -20.83 9.55
N TYR A 173 -17.16 -22.02 9.16
CA TYR A 173 -18.56 -22.25 8.77
C TYR A 173 -19.40 -22.64 9.99
N GLU A 174 -20.53 -21.95 10.18
CA GLU A 174 -21.39 -22.05 11.38
C GLU A 174 -21.93 -23.45 11.70
N ARG A 175 -21.88 -24.41 10.77
CA ARG A 175 -22.50 -25.74 10.94
C ARG A 175 -21.54 -26.89 11.23
N GLY A 176 -20.26 -26.60 11.46
CA GLY A 176 -19.29 -27.60 11.89
C GLY A 176 -17.93 -26.94 11.99
N SER A 177 -17.26 -27.10 13.12
CA SER A 177 -16.01 -26.45 13.55
C SER A 177 -14.78 -26.61 12.63
N MET A 178 -14.97 -26.95 11.35
CA MET A 178 -13.94 -27.05 10.33
C MET A 178 -13.62 -25.66 9.78
N GLN A 179 -12.40 -25.22 10.09
CA GLN A 179 -11.78 -24.08 9.42
C GLN A 179 -11.36 -24.50 8.02
N GLN A 180 -11.73 -23.70 7.02
CA GLN A 180 -11.24 -23.86 5.64
C GLN A 180 -10.56 -22.59 5.19
N LEU A 181 -9.70 -22.70 4.18
CA LEU A 181 -9.10 -21.54 3.55
C LEU A 181 -10.19 -20.71 2.88
N HIS A 182 -10.18 -19.41 3.15
CA HIS A 182 -10.96 -18.44 2.42
C HIS A 182 -10.33 -18.28 1.02
N PRO A 183 -11.06 -18.58 -0.07
CA PRO A 183 -10.55 -18.38 -1.42
C PRO A 183 -10.19 -16.92 -1.68
N GLY A 184 -9.25 -16.69 -2.58
CA GLY A 184 -8.76 -15.36 -2.94
C GLY A 184 -7.24 -15.25 -2.91
N PRO A 185 -6.69 -14.06 -3.20
CA PRO A 185 -5.28 -13.89 -3.49
C PRO A 185 -4.39 -13.71 -2.26
N VAL A 186 -4.96 -13.75 -1.05
CA VAL A 186 -4.24 -13.49 0.19
C VAL A 186 -3.53 -14.77 0.63
N MET A 187 -2.19 -14.75 0.69
CA MET A 187 -1.39 -15.85 1.22
C MET A 187 -1.50 -15.94 2.75
N GLY A 188 -1.66 -14.79 3.40
CA GLY A 188 -1.90 -14.67 4.82
C GLY A 188 -1.75 -13.25 5.35
N TYR A 189 -1.95 -13.12 6.66
CA TYR A 189 -1.92 -11.88 7.41
C TYR A 189 -0.71 -11.85 8.35
N THR A 190 -0.12 -10.67 8.54
CA THR A 190 0.98 -10.48 9.49
C THR A 190 0.92 -9.13 10.20
N GLU A 191 1.61 -9.07 11.32
CA GLU A 191 2.02 -7.83 11.97
C GLU A 191 3.30 -7.27 11.32
N GLU A 192 3.54 -5.97 11.50
CA GLU A 192 4.67 -5.23 10.93
C GLU A 192 6.03 -5.87 11.27
N LYS A 193 6.18 -6.34 12.51
CA LYS A 193 7.42 -6.92 13.06
C LYS A 193 7.94 -8.14 12.29
N HIS A 194 7.13 -8.80 11.47
CA HIS A 194 7.55 -9.98 10.70
C HIS A 194 7.78 -9.71 9.21
N ILE A 195 7.49 -8.51 8.70
CA ILE A 195 7.59 -8.19 7.26
C ILE A 195 9.00 -8.46 6.72
N HIS A 196 10.03 -7.93 7.39
CA HIS A 196 11.42 -8.09 6.92
C HIS A 196 11.88 -9.56 6.88
N PHE A 197 11.46 -10.34 7.88
CA PHE A 197 11.73 -11.78 7.90
C PHE A 197 11.04 -12.47 6.73
N LEU A 198 9.77 -12.16 6.48
CA LEU A 198 9.00 -12.77 5.39
C LEU A 198 9.53 -12.36 4.01
N ASP A 199 9.94 -11.10 3.83
CA ASP A 199 10.60 -10.64 2.60
C ASP A 199 11.88 -11.42 2.31
N SER A 200 12.75 -11.54 3.33
CA SER A 200 14.00 -12.33 3.23
C SER A 200 13.70 -13.81 2.94
N LEU A 201 12.69 -14.37 3.62
CA LEU A 201 12.28 -15.77 3.46
C LEU A 201 11.83 -16.05 2.01
N PHE A 202 10.90 -15.26 1.48
CA PHE A 202 10.36 -15.47 0.13
C PHE A 202 11.36 -15.09 -0.99
N ALA A 203 12.42 -14.36 -0.66
CA ALA A 203 13.53 -14.09 -1.58
C ALA A 203 14.55 -15.24 -1.64
N ALA A 204 14.65 -16.07 -0.60
CA ALA A 204 15.65 -17.14 -0.51
C ALA A 204 15.48 -18.21 -1.60
N GLU A 205 16.57 -18.62 -2.26
CA GLU A 205 16.55 -19.54 -3.41
C GLU A 205 15.91 -20.90 -3.08
N ASN A 206 16.20 -21.44 -1.90
CA ASN A 206 15.61 -22.68 -1.40
C ASN A 206 14.09 -22.57 -1.17
N VAL A 207 13.57 -21.38 -0.88
CA VAL A 207 12.12 -21.14 -0.73
C VAL A 207 11.48 -20.86 -2.08
N ARG A 208 12.13 -20.08 -2.96
CA ARG A 208 11.61 -19.82 -4.31
C ARG A 208 11.46 -21.09 -5.14
N SER A 209 12.35 -22.07 -4.97
CA SER A 209 12.24 -23.37 -5.67
C SER A 209 11.03 -24.21 -5.25
N LEU A 210 10.43 -23.92 -4.08
CA LEU A 210 9.22 -24.57 -3.60
C LEU A 210 7.94 -23.90 -4.09
N LEU A 211 8.02 -22.72 -4.70
CA LEU A 211 6.89 -21.89 -5.11
C LEU A 211 6.75 -21.84 -6.64
N PRO A 212 5.59 -21.45 -7.20
CA PRO A 212 5.48 -21.15 -8.62
C PRO A 212 6.51 -20.10 -9.05
N TYR A 213 7.19 -20.33 -10.18
CA TYR A 213 8.31 -19.48 -10.63
C TYR A 213 7.91 -18.02 -10.89
N ASP A 214 6.64 -17.79 -11.24
CA ASP A 214 6.04 -16.50 -11.53
C ASP A 214 5.28 -15.93 -10.32
N LEU A 215 5.30 -16.59 -9.15
CA LEU A 215 4.74 -16.04 -7.92
C LEU A 215 5.58 -14.84 -7.47
N LYS A 216 4.91 -13.70 -7.30
CA LYS A 216 5.47 -12.48 -6.73
C LYS A 216 4.66 -12.06 -5.51
N PRO A 217 5.04 -12.50 -4.29
CA PRO A 217 4.40 -12.03 -3.07
C PRO A 217 4.55 -10.52 -2.95
N THR A 218 3.48 -9.78 -2.69
CA THR A 218 3.52 -8.32 -2.56
C THR A 218 2.54 -7.86 -1.49
N TRP A 219 2.98 -6.90 -0.66
CA TRP A 219 2.21 -6.42 0.47
C TRP A 219 1.07 -5.49 0.08
N LEU A 220 -0.07 -5.68 0.73
CA LEU A 220 -1.12 -4.69 0.91
C LEU A 220 -1.21 -4.34 2.39
N MET A 221 -1.35 -3.06 2.70
CA MET A 221 -1.59 -2.57 4.05
C MET A 221 -3.01 -2.02 4.13
N LYS A 222 -3.82 -2.48 5.08
CA LYS A 222 -5.14 -1.93 5.35
C LYS A 222 -5.38 -1.77 6.83
N LYS A 223 -6.45 -1.05 7.16
CA LYS A 223 -7.00 -0.99 8.50
C LYS A 223 -8.21 -1.90 8.60
N ASP A 224 -8.32 -2.65 9.69
CA ASP A 224 -9.56 -3.37 10.00
C ASP A 224 -10.61 -2.44 10.64
N ASP A 225 -11.80 -2.98 10.91
CA ASP A 225 -12.91 -2.26 11.53
C ASP A 225 -12.57 -1.69 12.92
N ARG A 226 -11.51 -2.21 13.55
CA ARG A 226 -10.98 -1.77 14.85
C ARG A 226 -9.83 -0.78 14.69
N ASN A 227 -9.60 -0.26 13.48
CA ASN A 227 -8.53 0.67 13.12
C ASN A 227 -7.12 0.12 13.39
N ARG A 228 -6.96 -1.21 13.45
CA ARG A 228 -5.67 -1.89 13.54
C ARG A 228 -5.06 -2.03 12.16
N ILE A 229 -3.77 -1.78 12.03
CA ILE A 229 -3.03 -1.97 10.79
C ILE A 229 -2.78 -3.46 10.61
N ILE A 230 -3.21 -4.00 9.47
CA ILE A 230 -2.98 -5.38 9.08
C ILE A 230 -2.24 -5.37 7.73
N PHE A 231 -1.26 -6.25 7.61
CA PHE A 231 -0.55 -6.49 6.37
C PHE A 231 -1.00 -7.80 5.76
N GLU A 232 -1.42 -7.74 4.51
CA GLU A 232 -1.80 -8.89 3.70
C GLU A 232 -0.70 -9.17 2.69
N LEU A 233 -0.22 -10.42 2.63
CA LEU A 233 0.69 -10.84 1.58
C LEU A 233 -0.12 -11.37 0.39
N ILE A 234 -0.09 -10.66 -0.73
CA ILE A 234 -0.89 -10.97 -1.91
C ILE A 234 -0.06 -11.79 -2.90
N ALA A 235 -0.64 -12.87 -3.43
CA ALA A 235 -0.02 -13.78 -4.38
C ALA A 235 -0.16 -13.28 -5.83
N LEU A 236 0.68 -12.33 -6.24
CA LEU A 236 0.66 -11.84 -7.62
C LEU A 236 1.27 -12.86 -8.58
N LYS A 237 0.73 -12.90 -9.80
CA LYS A 237 1.25 -13.69 -10.90
C LYS A 237 1.99 -12.79 -11.89
N ALA A 238 3.31 -12.97 -11.97
CA ALA A 238 4.15 -12.25 -12.90
C ALA A 238 3.94 -12.73 -14.33
N SER A 239 3.77 -11.76 -15.25
CA SER A 239 3.83 -12.03 -16.67
C SER A 239 5.28 -12.13 -17.16
N SER A 240 5.46 -12.43 -18.45
CA SER A 240 6.78 -12.47 -19.08
C SER A 240 7.60 -11.21 -18.76
N GLY A 241 8.81 -11.39 -18.24
CA GLY A 241 9.68 -10.29 -17.83
C GLY A 241 9.45 -9.75 -16.41
N GLY A 242 8.68 -10.45 -15.58
CA GLY A 242 8.53 -10.10 -14.15
C GLY A 242 7.61 -8.90 -13.88
N LYS A 243 6.77 -8.55 -14.86
CA LYS A 243 5.86 -7.39 -14.82
C LYS A 243 4.40 -7.81 -14.58
N GLY A 244 3.54 -6.84 -14.28
CA GLY A 244 2.09 -7.04 -14.26
C GLY A 244 1.56 -7.43 -15.63
N ALA A 245 0.37 -8.01 -15.65
CA ALA A 245 -0.32 -8.39 -16.88
C ALA A 245 -0.60 -7.17 -17.77
N LEU A 246 -0.83 -6.00 -17.16
CA LEU A 246 -0.87 -4.70 -17.84
C LEU A 246 -0.09 -3.68 -17.02
N SER A 247 0.96 -3.09 -17.61
CA SER A 247 1.83 -2.11 -16.94
C SER A 247 1.85 -0.73 -17.60
N ASP A 248 1.35 -0.63 -18.83
CA ASP A 248 1.48 0.55 -19.68
C ASP A 248 0.09 1.14 -19.98
N ILE A 249 -0.77 1.17 -18.96
CA ILE A 249 -2.12 1.70 -19.09
C ILE A 249 -2.09 3.22 -19.02
N GLN A 250 -2.77 3.83 -19.97
CA GLN A 250 -3.01 5.26 -20.01
C GLN A 250 -4.43 5.54 -19.53
N VAL A 251 -4.51 6.21 -18.39
CA VAL A 251 -5.76 6.69 -17.79
C VAL A 251 -5.98 8.13 -18.26
N GLU A 252 -7.08 8.35 -18.97
CA GLU A 252 -7.48 9.68 -19.46
C GLU A 252 -8.24 10.45 -18.37
N HIS A 253 -9.12 9.75 -17.64
CA HIS A 253 -9.85 10.30 -16.50
C HIS A 253 -9.81 9.35 -15.31
N ALA A 254 -9.74 9.92 -14.10
CA ALA A 254 -9.93 9.18 -12.87
C ALA A 254 -10.72 10.04 -11.88
N GLU A 255 -11.55 9.48 -11.02
CA GLU A 255 -12.23 10.26 -10.00
C GLU A 255 -12.65 9.41 -8.82
N ALA A 256 -12.58 10.00 -7.64
CA ALA A 256 -13.15 9.39 -6.45
C ALA A 256 -14.68 9.52 -6.52
N VAL A 257 -15.36 8.38 -6.54
CA VAL A 257 -16.81 8.30 -6.59
C VAL A 257 -17.33 7.54 -5.39
N LYS A 258 -18.57 7.83 -4.99
CA LYS A 258 -19.27 6.97 -4.03
C LYS A 258 -19.77 5.73 -4.76
N SER A 259 -19.62 4.58 -4.12
CA SER A 259 -20.16 3.32 -4.64
C SER A 259 -21.67 3.44 -4.84
N GLU A 260 -22.20 2.84 -5.91
CA GLU A 260 -23.64 2.82 -6.19
C GLU A 260 -24.43 2.01 -5.15
N TYR A 261 -23.76 1.07 -4.48
CA TYR A 261 -24.38 0.10 -3.57
C TYR A 261 -24.05 0.31 -2.09
N GLY A 262 -23.35 1.39 -1.73
CA GLY A 262 -22.96 1.62 -0.34
C GLY A 262 -22.27 2.94 -0.06
N ALA A 263 -21.86 3.13 1.20
CA ALA A 263 -21.15 4.32 1.64
C ALA A 263 -19.65 4.32 1.31
N GLN A 264 -19.16 3.24 0.68
CA GLN A 264 -17.74 3.08 0.34
C GLN A 264 -17.34 3.99 -0.82
N MET A 265 -16.07 4.36 -0.84
CA MET A 265 -15.49 5.14 -1.93
C MET A 265 -14.76 4.21 -2.89
N GLU A 266 -14.86 4.55 -4.17
CA GLU A 266 -14.27 3.82 -5.28
C GLU A 266 -13.57 4.82 -6.21
N VAL A 267 -12.71 4.33 -7.09
CA VAL A 267 -12.07 5.17 -8.11
C VAL A 267 -12.57 4.78 -9.47
N SER A 268 -13.41 5.63 -10.06
CA SER A 268 -13.81 5.52 -11.46
C SER A 268 -12.60 5.88 -12.33
N ILE A 269 -12.34 5.09 -13.36
CA ILE A 269 -11.27 5.33 -14.34
C ILE A 269 -11.83 5.21 -15.75
N GLU A 270 -11.35 6.08 -16.63
CA GLU A 270 -11.56 6.01 -18.07
C GLU A 270 -10.21 5.90 -18.75
N MET A 271 -10.02 4.83 -19.50
CA MET A 271 -8.80 4.52 -20.22
C MET A 271 -8.90 4.90 -21.68
N ASN A 272 -7.76 5.17 -22.32
CA ASN A 272 -7.72 5.33 -23.77
C ASN A 272 -8.08 4.02 -24.51
N THR A 273 -8.36 4.10 -25.80
CA THR A 273 -8.82 2.96 -26.62
C THR A 273 -7.89 1.74 -26.55
N VAL A 274 -6.57 1.96 -26.60
CA VAL A 274 -5.58 0.86 -26.59
C VAL A 274 -5.56 0.15 -25.24
N SER A 275 -5.61 0.91 -24.15
CA SER A 275 -5.65 0.38 -22.78
C SER A 275 -6.98 -0.31 -22.51
N ALA A 276 -8.09 0.22 -23.02
CA ALA A 276 -9.42 -0.35 -22.91
C ALA A 276 -9.53 -1.75 -23.53
N GLU A 277 -8.99 -1.95 -24.74
CA GLU A 277 -8.98 -3.27 -25.39
C GLU A 277 -8.12 -4.29 -24.63
N ASN A 278 -6.97 -3.84 -24.12
CA ASN A 278 -6.12 -4.67 -23.28
C ASN A 278 -6.81 -5.06 -21.96
N TRP A 279 -7.48 -4.11 -21.31
CA TRP A 279 -8.26 -4.31 -20.09
C TRP A 279 -9.42 -5.28 -20.32
N LYS A 280 -10.15 -5.13 -21.43
CA LYS A 280 -11.21 -6.04 -21.85
C LYS A 280 -10.73 -7.48 -21.96
N ARG A 281 -9.61 -7.71 -22.64
CA ARG A 281 -9.02 -9.05 -22.77
C ARG A 281 -8.61 -9.63 -21.41
N LEU A 282 -8.01 -8.82 -20.54
CA LEU A 282 -7.58 -9.26 -19.22
C LEU A 282 -8.77 -9.65 -18.34
N THR A 283 -9.80 -8.81 -18.29
CA THR A 283 -11.01 -9.05 -17.48
C THR A 283 -11.82 -10.25 -17.99
N LYS A 284 -11.95 -10.42 -19.31
CA LYS A 284 -12.56 -11.61 -19.92
C LYS A 284 -11.88 -12.90 -19.45
N LYS A 285 -10.54 -12.93 -19.44
CA LYS A 285 -9.75 -14.10 -19.03
C LYS A 285 -9.88 -14.41 -17.53
N ASN A 286 -10.11 -13.40 -16.70
CA ASN A 286 -10.07 -13.49 -15.24
C ASN A 286 -11.45 -13.38 -14.57
N THR A 287 -12.54 -13.67 -15.28
CA THR A 287 -13.88 -13.68 -14.67
C THR A 287 -13.94 -14.64 -13.48
N GLY A 288 -14.43 -14.16 -12.34
CA GLY A 288 -14.46 -14.89 -11.07
C GLY A 288 -13.12 -14.90 -10.31
N LYS A 289 -12.07 -14.26 -10.83
CA LYS A 289 -10.75 -14.15 -10.19
C LYS A 289 -10.43 -12.71 -9.82
N ALA A 290 -9.53 -12.54 -8.86
CA ALA A 290 -9.05 -11.22 -8.48
C ALA A 290 -8.02 -10.69 -9.50
N ILE A 291 -8.08 -9.39 -9.76
CA ILE A 291 -7.00 -8.65 -10.41
C ILE A 291 -6.46 -7.66 -9.38
N ALA A 292 -5.20 -7.80 -9.02
CA ALA A 292 -4.54 -6.89 -8.11
C ALA A 292 -4.10 -5.62 -8.84
N ILE A 293 -4.33 -4.48 -8.19
CA ILE A 293 -3.95 -3.16 -8.67
C ILE A 293 -2.76 -2.70 -7.83
N VAL A 294 -1.65 -2.48 -8.51
CA VAL A 294 -0.36 -2.16 -7.90
C VAL A 294 0.03 -0.73 -8.26
N LEU A 295 0.28 0.06 -7.23
CA LEU A 295 0.77 1.44 -7.32
C LEU A 295 2.07 1.52 -6.51
N ASN A 296 3.13 2.08 -7.11
CA ASN A 296 4.46 2.17 -6.47
C ASN A 296 4.99 0.83 -5.94
N GLY A 297 4.75 -0.27 -6.67
CA GLY A 297 5.21 -1.60 -6.29
C GLY A 297 4.50 -2.22 -5.08
N ARG A 298 3.43 -1.59 -4.57
CA ARG A 298 2.59 -2.12 -3.49
C ARG A 298 1.18 -2.38 -3.99
N VAL A 299 0.53 -3.42 -3.47
CA VAL A 299 -0.87 -3.69 -3.83
C VAL A 299 -1.75 -2.69 -3.11
N THR A 300 -2.58 -1.99 -3.88
CA THR A 300 -3.56 -1.02 -3.38
C THR A 300 -4.92 -1.67 -3.18
N SER A 301 -5.32 -2.55 -4.09
CA SER A 301 -6.57 -3.33 -4.01
C SER A 301 -6.49 -4.57 -4.90
N TYR A 302 -7.45 -5.48 -4.74
CA TYR A 302 -7.54 -6.72 -5.53
C TYR A 302 -8.99 -7.13 -5.83
N PRO A 303 -9.78 -6.28 -6.53
CA PRO A 303 -11.18 -6.58 -6.81
C PRO A 303 -11.36 -7.88 -7.62
N THR A 304 -12.45 -8.59 -7.33
CA THR A 304 -12.86 -9.76 -8.12
C THR A 304 -13.59 -9.32 -9.38
N VAL A 305 -13.12 -9.80 -10.53
CA VAL A 305 -13.71 -9.48 -11.82
C VAL A 305 -15.03 -10.22 -11.98
N GLN A 306 -16.11 -9.47 -12.17
CA GLN A 306 -17.46 -10.02 -12.34
C GLN A 306 -17.75 -10.47 -13.78
N GLY A 307 -17.01 -9.94 -14.76
CA GLY A 307 -17.16 -10.25 -16.18
C GLY A 307 -16.23 -9.43 -17.05
N GLU A 308 -16.35 -9.60 -18.36
CA GLU A 308 -15.63 -8.79 -19.34
C GLU A 308 -16.04 -7.30 -19.24
N ILE A 309 -15.07 -6.40 -19.09
CA ILE A 309 -15.29 -4.96 -19.05
C ILE A 309 -14.89 -4.36 -20.40
N SER A 310 -15.88 -3.91 -21.16
CA SER A 310 -15.68 -3.25 -22.45
C SER A 310 -15.82 -1.73 -22.35
N GLY A 311 -15.18 -0.97 -23.25
CA GLY A 311 -15.38 0.47 -23.37
C GLY A 311 -14.50 1.35 -22.49
N GLY A 312 -13.51 0.78 -21.79
CA GLY A 312 -12.45 1.55 -21.11
C GLY A 312 -12.86 2.22 -19.81
N LYS A 313 -14.13 2.12 -19.40
CA LYS A 313 -14.64 2.61 -18.12
C LYS A 313 -14.63 1.48 -17.10
N SER A 314 -14.01 1.71 -15.96
CA SER A 314 -13.93 0.73 -14.89
C SER A 314 -13.94 1.42 -13.53
N VAL A 315 -14.24 0.64 -12.50
CA VAL A 315 -14.19 1.12 -11.13
C VAL A 315 -13.18 0.27 -10.35
N ILE A 316 -12.28 0.95 -9.64
CA ILE A 316 -11.35 0.34 -8.70
C ILE A 316 -12.01 0.38 -7.33
N SER A 317 -12.31 -0.80 -6.78
CA SER A 317 -12.88 -0.96 -5.44
C SER A 317 -11.85 -1.58 -4.50
N GLY A 318 -11.90 -1.17 -3.22
CA GLY A 318 -10.94 -1.63 -2.21
C GLY A 318 -11.27 -1.18 -0.79
N ASN A 319 -12.53 -0.83 -0.52
CA ASN A 319 -12.98 -0.26 0.77
C ASN A 319 -12.17 0.99 1.16
N PHE A 320 -12.04 1.91 0.21
CA PHE A 320 -11.28 3.13 0.41
C PHE A 320 -12.05 4.12 1.26
N THR A 321 -11.32 4.85 2.10
CA THR A 321 -11.79 6.15 2.59
C THR A 321 -11.90 7.14 1.43
N LYS A 322 -12.67 8.22 1.61
CA LYS A 322 -12.80 9.27 0.60
C LYS A 322 -11.45 9.78 0.16
N GLU A 323 -10.58 9.95 1.13
CA GLU A 323 -9.29 10.56 0.87
C GLU A 323 -8.28 9.60 0.26
N GLU A 324 -8.35 8.29 0.56
CA GLU A 324 -7.58 7.29 -0.17
C GLU A 324 -8.02 7.21 -1.63
N ALA A 325 -9.33 7.29 -1.91
CA ALA A 325 -9.84 7.29 -3.27
C ALA A 325 -9.40 8.56 -4.04
N GLU A 326 -9.45 9.73 -3.42
CA GLU A 326 -8.93 10.98 -3.99
C GLU A 326 -7.41 10.89 -4.23
N GLU A 327 -6.67 10.27 -3.32
CA GLU A 327 -5.22 10.06 -3.47
C GLU A 327 -4.89 9.18 -4.68
N ILE A 328 -5.58 8.06 -4.82
CA ILE A 328 -5.42 7.15 -5.95
C ILE A 328 -5.83 7.84 -7.26
N ALA A 329 -6.98 8.51 -7.30
CA ALA A 329 -7.45 9.21 -8.50
C ALA A 329 -6.47 10.32 -8.93
N GLY A 330 -5.94 11.08 -7.97
CA GLY A 330 -4.93 12.12 -8.23
C GLY A 330 -3.64 11.53 -8.81
N MET A 331 -3.16 10.41 -8.25
CA MET A 331 -1.98 9.71 -8.78
C MET A 331 -2.20 9.28 -10.23
N LEU A 332 -3.31 8.61 -10.54
CA LEU A 332 -3.60 8.05 -11.86
C LEU A 332 -3.72 9.11 -12.97
N LYS A 333 -4.09 10.35 -12.66
CA LYS A 333 -4.18 11.44 -13.63
C LYS A 333 -2.85 12.05 -14.02
N THR A 334 -1.79 11.82 -13.25
CA THR A 334 -0.58 12.63 -13.33
C THR A 334 0.51 11.92 -14.12
N LYS A 335 1.39 12.69 -14.74
CA LYS A 335 2.52 12.13 -15.46
C LYS A 335 3.44 11.31 -14.55
N PRO A 336 4.10 10.27 -15.10
CA PRO A 336 5.17 9.58 -14.40
C PRO A 336 6.28 10.50 -13.94
N LEU A 337 6.85 10.13 -12.80
CA LEU A 337 8.01 10.83 -12.29
C LEU A 337 9.22 10.41 -13.15
N PRO A 338 10.02 11.34 -13.68
CA PRO A 338 11.13 10.99 -14.56
C PRO A 338 12.24 10.23 -13.83
N VAL A 339 12.31 10.37 -12.50
CA VAL A 339 13.33 9.77 -11.65
C VAL A 339 12.79 9.51 -10.24
N GLU A 340 13.30 8.47 -9.59
CA GLU A 340 12.94 8.17 -8.20
C GLU A 340 13.51 9.21 -7.24
N MET A 341 12.64 9.69 -6.33
CA MET A 341 12.96 10.70 -5.33
C MET A 341 12.70 10.14 -3.93
N ARG A 342 13.68 10.26 -3.03
CA ARG A 342 13.54 9.92 -1.61
C ARG A 342 13.29 11.15 -0.76
N ILE A 343 12.51 10.97 0.32
CA ILE A 343 12.30 12.02 1.31
C ILE A 343 13.45 12.02 2.29
N VAL A 344 14.12 13.16 2.42
CA VAL A 344 15.23 13.34 3.37
C VAL A 344 14.79 14.02 4.67
N SER A 345 13.72 14.83 4.62
CA SER A 345 13.20 15.51 5.81
C SER A 345 11.75 15.92 5.65
N ARG A 346 11.03 15.98 6.77
CA ARG A 346 9.70 16.59 6.90
C ARG A 346 9.70 17.51 8.11
N LYS A 347 9.20 18.73 7.93
CA LYS A 347 9.09 19.74 8.99
C LYS A 347 7.69 20.34 8.97
N VAL A 348 7.12 20.54 10.15
CA VAL A 348 5.85 21.25 10.36
C VAL A 348 6.16 22.42 11.30
N GLU A 349 5.82 23.63 10.88
CA GLU A 349 6.11 24.89 11.59
C GLU A 349 4.86 25.48 12.25
#